data_AF-A0A941D630-F1
#
_entry.id   AF-A0A941D630-F1
#
_cell.length_a   1.000
_cell.length_b   1.000
_cell.length_c   1.000
_cell.angle_alpha   90.00
_cell.angle_beta   90.00
_cell.angle_gamma   90.00
#
_symmetry.space_group_name_H-M   'P 1'
#
loop_
_entity.id
_entity.type
_entity.pdbx_description
1 polymer ?
#
loop_
_entity_poly.entity_id
_entity_poly.type
_entity_poly.pdbx_seq_one_letter_code
_entity_poly.pdbx_strand_id
1 'polypeptide(L)'
;MNDPDFPTVFRGYDPVQVDAHVRALEQAVDSAQREAEAARQEAAESSVELTKARQDHEAATGELEGHRAKVAELEERSRQVSSPTFADLGERIGAMLGLADEEAASIRDTASSEAAEARQAAEEQSQLTRAEADRYAEEARNRADTDAAEVLSRARAEADSIVDDAAREAAARREEAEAYYEKQREAAAAQAADFERTLGERREQSAAEFNDQMAAQDEALRAAQERADLLVREAEDDHRSKTAEAARALDAARTEAETIVRSAKEQAERVRRDSERELAASTARRDSITAQLSNVRNMLATLGGPAAAEAIVAAAEPAQPAQDEGPEDEVDVEESLVAEEGEVVDEDPAGGEVVAEEEVVEDPAGGEVVAEEEAVEEDAAVEGEPVEEAPAEDAEPTDEAEVVEDDAEVEETERAGVKR
;
A
#
# COMPACT_ATOMS: atom_id res chain seq x y z
N MET A 1 -134.12 57.19 -139.82
CA MET A 1 -134.67 56.72 -141.11
C MET A 1 -135.52 55.51 -140.77
N ASN A 2 -136.81 55.68 -140.54
CA ASN A 2 -137.90 55.93 -141.50
C ASN A 2 -138.50 54.64 -142.03
N ASP A 3 -139.81 54.53 -141.79
CA ASP A 3 -140.81 53.68 -142.44
C ASP A 3 -140.67 52.16 -142.24
N PRO A 4 -141.66 51.58 -141.57
CA PRO A 4 -142.61 50.77 -142.31
C PRO A 4 -143.96 51.49 -142.44
N ASP A 5 -144.28 51.88 -143.68
CA ASP A 5 -145.66 52.01 -144.14
C ASP A 5 -146.33 50.62 -144.01
N PHE A 6 -147.01 50.36 -142.90
CA PHE A 6 -147.82 49.15 -142.75
C PHE A 6 -148.99 49.21 -143.74
N PRO A 7 -149.05 48.33 -144.75
CA PRO A 7 -150.05 48.43 -145.81
C PRO A 7 -151.44 48.14 -145.27
N THR A 8 -152.35 49.12 -145.38
CA THR A 8 -153.70 49.04 -144.81
C THR A 8 -154.64 48.22 -145.69
N VAL A 9 -155.36 47.27 -145.09
CA VAL A 9 -156.43 46.51 -145.76
C VAL A 9 -157.78 46.96 -145.22
N PHE A 10 -158.66 47.44 -146.11
CA PHE A 10 -160.12 47.68 -145.95
C PHE A 10 -160.69 47.90 -144.52
N ARG A 11 -160.08 48.84 -143.75
CA ARG A 11 -160.28 49.17 -142.31
C ARG A 11 -159.36 48.46 -141.28
N GLY A 12 -158.05 48.42 -141.52
CA GLY A 12 -157.06 48.10 -140.48
C GLY A 12 -155.62 47.98 -141.00
N TYR A 13 -154.67 47.94 -140.08
CA TYR A 13 -153.30 47.46 -140.33
C TYR A 13 -153.28 45.93 -140.36
N ASP A 14 -152.37 45.33 -141.14
CA ASP A 14 -152.14 43.89 -141.16
C ASP A 14 -151.51 43.43 -139.82
N PRO A 15 -152.21 42.62 -139.00
CA PRO A 15 -151.70 42.18 -137.70
C PRO A 15 -150.39 41.40 -137.82
N VAL A 16 -150.20 40.64 -138.91
CA VAL A 16 -149.04 39.75 -139.06
C VAL A 16 -147.75 40.55 -139.27
N GLN A 17 -147.83 41.68 -139.99
CA GLN A 17 -146.67 42.57 -140.15
C GLN A 17 -146.39 43.38 -138.88
N VAL A 18 -147.43 43.84 -138.17
CA VAL A 18 -147.27 44.54 -136.90
C VAL A 18 -146.62 43.60 -135.86
N ASP A 19 -147.10 42.37 -135.72
CA ASP A 19 -146.49 41.36 -134.83
C ASP A 19 -145.04 41.03 -135.20
N ALA A 20 -144.71 41.00 -136.50
CA ALA A 20 -143.33 40.79 -136.96
C ALA A 20 -142.43 42.00 -136.65
N HIS A 21 -142.94 43.23 -136.78
CA HIS A 21 -142.18 44.44 -136.45
C HIS A 21 -142.04 44.64 -134.93
N VAL A 22 -143.07 44.30 -134.15
CA VAL A 22 -142.99 44.24 -132.68
C VAL A 22 -141.93 43.23 -132.26
N ARG A 23 -141.92 42.00 -132.83
CA ARG A 23 -140.87 41.01 -132.53
C ARG A 23 -139.47 41.48 -132.93
N ALA A 24 -139.33 42.24 -134.02
CA ALA A 24 -138.05 42.82 -134.42
C ALA A 24 -137.59 43.93 -133.46
N LEU A 25 -138.52 44.75 -132.96
CA LEU A 25 -138.24 45.77 -131.94
C LEU A 25 -137.91 45.12 -130.58
N GLU A 26 -138.63 44.07 -130.17
CA GLU A 26 -138.32 43.27 -128.98
C GLU A 26 -136.91 42.66 -129.08
N GLN A 27 -136.57 42.05 -130.22
CA GLN A 27 -135.21 41.51 -130.46
C GLN A 27 -134.13 42.60 -130.45
N ALA A 28 -134.41 43.79 -130.98
CA ALA A 28 -133.48 44.92 -130.96
C ALA A 28 -133.31 45.54 -129.56
N VAL A 29 -134.36 45.53 -128.74
CA VAL A 29 -134.31 45.93 -127.33
C VAL A 29 -133.53 44.89 -126.52
N ASP A 30 -133.79 43.60 -126.71
CA ASP A 30 -133.04 42.51 -126.07
C ASP A 30 -131.56 42.54 -126.44
N SER A 31 -131.21 42.80 -127.71
CA SER A 31 -129.80 42.90 -128.12
C SER A 31 -129.14 44.14 -127.52
N ALA A 32 -129.79 45.30 -127.55
CA ALA A 32 -129.27 46.53 -126.95
C ALA A 32 -129.14 46.43 -125.42
N GLN A 33 -130.03 45.69 -124.75
CA GLN A 33 -129.92 45.39 -123.32
C GLN A 33 -128.71 44.51 -123.03
N ARG A 34 -128.50 43.43 -123.80
CA ARG A 34 -127.32 42.54 -123.65
C ARG A 34 -126.01 43.27 -123.93
N GLU A 35 -125.97 44.13 -124.95
CA GLU A 35 -124.80 44.98 -125.23
C GLU A 35 -124.53 45.99 -124.10
N ALA A 36 -125.58 46.63 -123.56
CA ALA A 36 -125.45 47.53 -122.42
C ALA A 36 -125.04 46.80 -121.12
N GLU A 37 -125.46 45.55 -120.93
CA GLU A 37 -125.00 44.71 -119.81
C GLU A 37 -123.56 44.26 -119.98
N ALA A 38 -123.15 43.83 -121.18
CA ALA A 38 -121.75 43.49 -121.49
C ALA A 38 -120.82 44.69 -121.32
N ALA A 39 -121.19 45.86 -121.84
CA ALA A 39 -120.42 47.09 -121.67
C ALA A 39 -120.34 47.55 -120.20
N ARG A 40 -121.37 47.27 -119.38
CA ARG A 40 -121.33 47.51 -117.93
C ARG A 40 -120.43 46.51 -117.20
N GLN A 41 -120.37 45.25 -117.65
CA GLN A 41 -119.46 44.24 -117.12
C GLN A 41 -118.00 44.60 -117.43
N GLU A 42 -117.69 44.94 -118.69
CA GLU A 42 -116.35 45.39 -119.10
C GLU A 42 -115.92 46.69 -118.39
N ALA A 43 -116.86 47.65 -118.20
CA ALA A 43 -116.60 48.85 -117.40
C ALA A 43 -116.37 48.54 -115.91
N ALA A 44 -117.05 47.54 -115.35
CA ALA A 44 -116.83 47.10 -113.97
C ALA A 44 -115.46 46.40 -113.83
N GLU A 45 -115.14 45.46 -114.72
CA GLU A 45 -113.86 44.73 -114.75
C GLU A 45 -112.68 45.69 -114.91
N SER A 46 -112.70 46.58 -115.91
CA SER A 46 -111.66 47.59 -116.10
C SER A 46 -111.54 48.57 -114.92
N SER A 47 -112.64 48.88 -114.21
CA SER A 47 -112.57 49.68 -112.98
C SER A 47 -111.87 48.95 -111.81
N VAL A 48 -112.05 47.63 -111.71
CA VAL A 48 -111.36 46.79 -110.73
C VAL A 48 -109.88 46.67 -111.08
N GLU A 49 -109.54 46.43 -112.35
CA GLU A 49 -108.15 46.40 -112.84
C GLU A 49 -107.43 47.73 -112.60
N LEU A 50 -108.07 48.86 -112.92
CA LEU A 50 -107.50 50.19 -112.68
C LEU A 50 -107.28 50.46 -111.19
N THR A 51 -108.21 50.01 -110.33
CA THR A 51 -108.09 50.14 -108.88
C THR A 51 -106.93 49.30 -108.34
N LYS A 52 -106.81 48.05 -108.82
CA LYS A 52 -105.71 47.16 -108.47
C LYS A 52 -104.35 47.71 -108.93
N ALA A 53 -104.24 48.15 -110.18
CA ALA A 53 -103.00 48.72 -110.72
C ALA A 53 -102.55 49.99 -109.97
N ARG A 54 -103.48 50.79 -109.44
CA ARG A 54 -103.17 51.91 -108.54
C ARG A 54 -102.65 51.44 -107.19
N GLN A 55 -103.28 50.45 -106.57
CA GLN A 55 -102.81 49.86 -105.31
C GLN A 55 -101.41 49.24 -105.46
N ASP A 56 -101.15 48.52 -106.55
CA ASP A 56 -99.84 47.93 -106.85
C ASP A 56 -98.76 49.03 -107.04
N HIS A 57 -99.11 50.16 -107.68
CA HIS A 57 -98.20 51.31 -107.83
C HIS A 57 -97.95 52.05 -106.50
N GLU A 58 -98.97 52.25 -105.67
CA GLU A 58 -98.85 52.83 -104.33
C GLU A 58 -97.96 51.94 -103.43
N ALA A 59 -98.11 50.62 -103.49
CA ALA A 59 -97.25 49.67 -102.79
C ALA A 59 -95.78 49.77 -103.27
N ALA A 60 -95.54 49.70 -104.58
CA ALA A 60 -94.20 49.76 -105.15
C ALA A 60 -93.49 51.10 -104.88
N THR A 61 -94.23 52.22 -104.83
CA THR A 61 -93.66 53.52 -104.45
C THR A 61 -93.31 53.59 -102.96
N GLY A 62 -94.15 53.05 -102.08
CA GLY A 62 -93.83 52.91 -100.65
C GLY A 62 -92.59 52.03 -100.39
N GLU A 63 -92.45 50.93 -101.12
CA GLU A 63 -91.24 50.07 -101.04
C GLU A 63 -89.98 50.81 -101.50
N LEU A 64 -90.05 51.55 -102.62
CA LEU A 64 -88.94 52.37 -103.12
C LEU A 64 -88.52 53.48 -102.14
N GLU A 65 -89.47 54.12 -101.45
CA GLU A 65 -89.19 55.10 -100.41
C GLU A 65 -88.55 54.46 -99.18
N GLY A 66 -89.05 53.29 -98.73
CA GLY A 66 -88.45 52.51 -97.66
C GLY A 66 -87.01 52.08 -97.96
N HIS A 67 -86.74 51.62 -99.19
CA HIS A 67 -85.39 51.28 -99.64
C HIS A 67 -84.46 52.50 -99.71
N ARG A 68 -84.94 53.66 -100.20
CA ARG A 68 -84.14 54.90 -100.19
C ARG A 68 -83.77 55.35 -98.78
N ALA A 69 -84.71 55.28 -97.83
CA ALA A 69 -84.43 55.58 -96.43
C ALA A 69 -83.37 54.64 -95.85
N LYS A 70 -83.45 53.33 -96.16
CA LYS A 70 -82.47 52.33 -95.70
C LYS A 70 -81.07 52.54 -96.30
N VAL A 71 -80.99 52.92 -97.58
CA VAL A 71 -79.71 53.28 -98.23
C VAL A 71 -79.10 54.52 -97.56
N ALA A 72 -79.89 55.56 -97.31
CA ALA A 72 -79.42 56.77 -96.62
C ALA A 72 -78.90 56.48 -95.19
N GLU A 73 -79.59 55.64 -94.41
CA GLU A 73 -79.16 55.19 -93.08
C GLU A 73 -77.80 54.46 -93.13
N LEU A 74 -77.63 53.56 -94.10
CA LEU A 74 -76.39 52.78 -94.27
C LEU A 74 -75.23 53.64 -94.81
N GLU A 75 -75.49 54.58 -95.71
CA GLU A 75 -74.50 55.55 -96.19
C GLU A 75 -74.02 56.46 -95.06
N GLU A 76 -74.93 56.97 -94.22
CA GLU A 76 -74.58 57.81 -93.08
C GLU A 76 -73.74 57.05 -92.06
N ARG A 77 -74.14 55.82 -91.72
CA ARG A 77 -73.35 54.93 -90.85
C ARG A 77 -71.98 54.59 -91.46
N SER A 78 -71.90 54.44 -92.79
CA SER A 78 -70.62 54.25 -93.48
C SER A 78 -69.75 55.50 -93.39
N ARG A 79 -70.29 56.71 -93.61
CA ARG A 79 -69.52 57.98 -93.52
C ARG A 79 -68.90 58.19 -92.14
N GLN A 80 -69.66 57.86 -91.08
CA GLN A 80 -69.20 57.89 -89.69
C GLN A 80 -68.05 56.91 -89.43
N VAL A 81 -68.07 55.72 -90.03
CA VAL A 81 -66.98 54.72 -89.91
C VAL A 81 -65.79 55.02 -90.84
N SER A 82 -66.02 55.66 -91.99
CA SER A 82 -65.01 55.89 -93.03
C SER A 82 -64.11 57.11 -92.80
N SER A 83 -64.39 57.94 -91.79
CA SER A 83 -63.65 59.18 -91.53
C SER A 83 -63.12 59.31 -90.10
N PRO A 84 -62.42 58.30 -89.53
CA PRO A 84 -61.75 58.46 -88.24
C PRO A 84 -60.69 59.55 -88.37
N THR A 85 -60.85 60.62 -87.61
CA THR A 85 -59.91 61.74 -87.58
C THR A 85 -58.75 61.44 -86.63
N PHE A 86 -57.72 62.29 -86.65
CA PHE A 86 -56.65 62.23 -85.65
C PHE A 86 -57.16 62.43 -84.21
N ALA A 87 -58.33 63.05 -84.01
CA ALA A 87 -58.95 63.18 -82.69
C ALA A 87 -59.51 61.83 -82.20
N ASP A 88 -60.24 61.09 -83.04
CA ASP A 88 -60.79 59.76 -82.69
C ASP A 88 -59.67 58.74 -82.44
N LEU A 89 -58.58 58.83 -83.22
CA LEU A 89 -57.37 58.04 -82.98
C LEU A 89 -56.70 58.43 -81.66
N GLY A 90 -56.62 59.73 -81.34
CA GLY A 90 -56.08 60.24 -80.08
C GLY A 90 -56.89 59.80 -78.86
N GLU A 91 -58.22 59.84 -78.93
CA GLU A 91 -59.13 59.35 -77.88
C GLU A 91 -58.96 57.84 -77.67
N ARG A 92 -58.90 57.06 -78.76
CA ARG A 92 -58.70 55.61 -78.69
C ARG A 92 -57.30 55.23 -78.16
N ILE A 93 -56.25 55.98 -78.52
CA ILE A 93 -54.91 55.79 -77.95
C ILE A 93 -54.91 56.18 -76.46
N GLY A 94 -55.58 57.27 -76.08
CA GLY A 94 -55.76 57.67 -74.68
C GLY A 94 -56.48 56.59 -73.86
N ALA A 95 -57.53 55.98 -74.40
CA ALA A 95 -58.23 54.87 -73.76
C ALA A 95 -57.36 53.61 -73.65
N MET A 96 -56.54 53.29 -74.67
CA MET A 96 -55.58 52.18 -74.61
C MET A 96 -54.46 52.43 -73.58
N LEU A 97 -53.97 53.67 -73.48
CA LEU A 97 -52.97 54.05 -72.48
C LEU A 97 -53.57 54.02 -71.06
N GLY A 98 -54.80 54.49 -70.87
CA GLY A 98 -55.51 54.39 -69.59
C GLY A 98 -55.68 52.93 -69.15
N LEU A 99 -56.15 52.05 -70.04
CA LEU A 99 -56.23 50.61 -69.77
C LEU A 99 -54.87 49.97 -69.50
N ALA A 100 -53.80 50.41 -70.18
CA ALA A 100 -52.45 49.91 -69.94
C ALA A 100 -51.88 50.40 -68.59
N ASP A 101 -52.18 51.63 -68.18
CA ASP A 101 -51.81 52.16 -66.86
C ASP A 101 -52.61 51.49 -65.73
N GLU A 102 -53.91 51.20 -65.94
CA GLU A 102 -54.76 50.43 -65.03
C GLU A 102 -54.24 48.98 -64.87
N GLU A 103 -53.93 48.30 -65.97
CA GLU A 103 -53.34 46.96 -65.96
C GLU A 103 -51.94 46.96 -65.31
N ALA A 104 -51.11 47.96 -65.59
CA ALA A 104 -49.80 48.12 -64.96
C ALA A 104 -49.88 48.50 -63.47
N ALA A 105 -50.97 49.13 -63.02
CA ALA A 105 -51.27 49.30 -61.59
C ALA A 105 -51.69 47.96 -60.97
N SER A 106 -52.65 47.27 -61.58
CA SER A 106 -53.13 45.94 -61.16
C SER A 106 -52.00 44.91 -61.00
N ILE A 107 -51.09 44.84 -61.97
CA ILE A 107 -49.90 43.97 -61.93
C ILE A 107 -48.96 44.35 -60.78
N ARG A 108 -48.74 45.66 -60.54
CA ARG A 108 -47.87 46.12 -59.44
C ARG A 108 -48.48 45.87 -58.07
N ASP A 109 -49.77 46.11 -57.91
CA ASP A 109 -50.48 45.86 -56.65
C ASP A 109 -50.48 44.35 -56.34
N THR A 110 -50.80 43.50 -57.32
CA THR A 110 -50.75 42.04 -57.21
C THR A 110 -49.35 41.56 -56.84
N ALA A 111 -48.32 41.96 -57.59
CA ALA A 111 -46.92 41.59 -57.29
C ALA A 111 -46.45 42.13 -55.93
N SER A 112 -46.97 43.26 -55.45
CA SER A 112 -46.66 43.79 -54.13
C SER A 112 -47.31 42.98 -53.00
N SER A 113 -48.53 42.47 -53.20
CA SER A 113 -49.23 41.57 -52.29
C SER A 113 -48.52 40.21 -52.21
N GLU A 114 -48.28 39.58 -53.37
CA GLU A 114 -47.54 38.31 -53.46
C GLU A 114 -46.16 38.41 -52.81
N ALA A 115 -45.44 39.51 -53.03
CA ALA A 115 -44.14 39.73 -52.39
C ALA A 115 -44.25 40.00 -50.88
N ALA A 116 -45.36 40.56 -50.38
CA ALA A 116 -45.61 40.73 -48.95
C ALA A 116 -45.96 39.39 -48.28
N GLU A 117 -46.84 38.60 -48.90
CA GLU A 117 -47.21 37.25 -48.47
C GLU A 117 -45.99 36.32 -48.45
N ALA A 118 -45.16 36.34 -49.49
CA ALA A 118 -43.91 35.56 -49.55
C ALA A 118 -42.90 35.97 -48.47
N ARG A 119 -42.80 37.27 -48.14
CA ARG A 119 -41.96 37.75 -47.02
C ARG A 119 -42.50 37.28 -45.67
N GLN A 120 -43.82 37.41 -45.45
CA GLN A 120 -44.46 36.95 -44.23
C GLN A 120 -44.26 35.43 -44.02
N ALA A 121 -44.53 34.62 -45.04
CA ALA A 121 -44.34 33.18 -44.98
C ALA A 121 -42.87 32.78 -44.72
N ALA A 122 -41.90 33.48 -45.33
CA ALA A 122 -40.49 33.26 -45.08
C ALA A 122 -40.06 33.65 -43.65
N GLU A 123 -40.64 34.73 -43.10
CA GLU A 123 -40.35 35.17 -41.73
C GLU A 123 -41.00 34.26 -40.68
N GLU A 124 -42.25 33.83 -40.87
CA GLU A 124 -42.90 32.81 -40.05
C GLU A 124 -42.13 31.49 -40.07
N GLN A 125 -41.71 31.01 -41.24
CA GLN A 125 -40.88 29.80 -41.36
C GLN A 125 -39.52 29.96 -40.67
N SER A 126 -38.88 31.14 -40.78
CA SER A 126 -37.61 31.41 -40.09
C SER A 126 -37.77 31.40 -38.57
N GLN A 127 -38.85 31.98 -38.05
CA GLN A 127 -39.17 31.95 -36.62
C GLN A 127 -39.44 30.53 -36.13
N LEU A 128 -40.19 29.71 -36.87
CA LEU A 128 -40.44 28.31 -36.54
C LEU A 128 -39.13 27.49 -36.49
N THR A 129 -38.28 27.60 -37.52
CA THR A 129 -37.00 26.89 -37.56
C THR A 129 -36.04 27.35 -36.45
N ARG A 130 -36.01 28.64 -36.08
CA ARG A 130 -35.25 29.12 -34.92
C ARG A 130 -35.78 28.52 -33.61
N ALA A 131 -37.09 28.59 -33.36
CA ALA A 131 -37.70 28.04 -32.16
C ALA A 131 -37.57 26.51 -32.05
N GLU A 132 -37.45 25.78 -33.17
CA GLU A 132 -37.11 24.35 -33.19
C GLU A 132 -35.63 24.10 -32.88
N ALA A 133 -34.71 24.86 -33.49
CA ALA A 133 -33.28 24.77 -33.20
C ALA A 133 -32.94 25.13 -31.74
N ASP A 134 -33.58 26.15 -31.18
CA ASP A 134 -33.40 26.57 -29.78
C ASP A 134 -33.85 25.46 -28.82
N ARG A 135 -35.04 24.88 -29.05
CA ARG A 135 -35.54 23.74 -28.25
C ARG A 135 -34.63 22.52 -28.36
N TYR A 136 -34.17 22.18 -29.56
CA TYR A 136 -33.23 21.08 -29.75
C TYR A 136 -31.90 21.33 -29.02
N ALA A 137 -31.38 22.56 -29.04
CA ALA A 137 -30.17 22.93 -28.32
C ALA A 137 -30.36 22.86 -26.79
N GLU A 138 -31.52 23.26 -26.27
CA GLU A 138 -31.86 23.09 -24.84
C GLU A 138 -31.98 21.61 -24.46
N GLU A 139 -32.68 20.79 -25.24
CA GLU A 139 -32.79 19.34 -25.02
C GLU A 139 -31.43 18.63 -25.08
N ALA A 140 -30.55 19.05 -26.00
CA ALA A 140 -29.19 18.50 -26.11
C ALA A 140 -28.34 18.86 -24.88
N ARG A 141 -28.39 20.12 -24.41
CA ARG A 141 -27.69 20.54 -23.17
C ARG A 141 -28.23 19.80 -21.95
N ASN A 142 -29.55 19.79 -21.75
CA ASN A 142 -30.17 19.12 -20.61
C ASN A 142 -29.84 17.62 -20.55
N ARG A 143 -29.75 16.96 -21.71
CA ARG A 143 -29.32 15.56 -21.80
C ARG A 143 -27.85 15.40 -21.41
N ALA A 144 -26.95 16.21 -21.99
CA ALA A 144 -25.53 16.19 -21.66
C ALA A 144 -25.26 16.49 -20.17
N ASP A 145 -25.97 17.44 -19.57
CA ASP A 145 -25.87 17.78 -18.15
C ASP A 145 -26.35 16.62 -17.26
N THR A 146 -27.41 15.90 -17.67
CA THR A 146 -27.92 14.71 -16.97
C THR A 146 -26.90 13.57 -17.05
N ASP A 147 -26.41 13.26 -18.25
CA ASP A 147 -25.42 12.19 -18.48
C ASP A 147 -24.12 12.49 -17.72
N ALA A 148 -23.66 13.75 -17.71
CA ALA A 148 -22.50 14.18 -16.94
C ALA A 148 -22.72 14.06 -15.42
N ALA A 149 -23.91 14.41 -14.92
CA ALA A 149 -24.26 14.24 -13.51
C ALA A 149 -24.31 12.76 -13.09
N GLU A 150 -24.84 11.86 -13.95
CA GLU A 150 -24.84 10.42 -13.71
C GLU A 150 -23.42 9.84 -13.68
N VAL A 151 -22.57 10.21 -14.65
CA VAL A 151 -21.17 9.78 -14.70
C VAL A 151 -20.40 10.26 -13.47
N LEU A 152 -20.56 11.52 -13.06
CA LEU A 152 -19.95 12.06 -11.84
C LEU A 152 -20.47 11.38 -10.57
N SER A 153 -21.77 11.04 -10.51
CA SER A 153 -22.33 10.32 -9.37
C SER A 153 -21.80 8.89 -9.29
N ARG A 154 -21.62 8.21 -10.42
CA ARG A 154 -21.05 6.85 -10.50
C ARG A 154 -19.58 6.85 -10.08
N ALA A 155 -18.79 7.76 -10.64
CA ALA A 155 -17.36 7.90 -10.32
C ALA A 155 -17.13 8.23 -8.83
N ARG A 156 -18.00 9.03 -8.20
CA ARG A 156 -17.96 9.29 -6.75
C ARG A 156 -18.28 8.04 -5.93
N ALA A 157 -19.36 7.32 -6.26
CA ALA A 157 -19.73 6.10 -5.55
C ALA A 157 -18.66 5.00 -5.67
N GLU A 158 -17.99 4.89 -6.82
CA GLU A 158 -16.86 3.99 -7.04
C GLU A 158 -15.62 4.41 -6.22
N ALA A 159 -15.28 5.71 -6.22
CA ALA A 159 -14.18 6.24 -5.40
C ALA A 159 -14.43 6.05 -3.89
N ASP A 160 -15.66 6.30 -3.41
CA ASP A 160 -16.06 6.07 -2.02
C ASP A 160 -15.94 4.58 -1.67
N SER A 161 -16.34 3.66 -2.55
CA SER A 161 -16.16 2.21 -2.35
C SER A 161 -14.69 1.82 -2.24
N ILE A 162 -13.83 2.33 -3.13
CA ILE A 162 -12.38 2.07 -3.11
C ILE A 162 -11.75 2.56 -1.80
N VAL A 163 -12.16 3.74 -1.31
CA VAL A 163 -11.69 4.30 -0.03
C VAL A 163 -12.16 3.44 1.15
N ASP A 164 -13.42 2.99 1.14
CA ASP A 164 -13.97 2.10 2.16
C ASP A 164 -13.29 0.73 2.19
N ASP A 165 -13.01 0.13 1.03
CA ASP A 165 -12.28 -1.14 0.92
C ASP A 165 -10.83 -1.00 1.38
N ALA A 166 -10.12 0.05 0.95
CA ALA A 166 -8.77 0.35 1.42
C ALA A 166 -8.72 0.60 2.93
N ALA A 167 -9.74 1.27 3.50
CA ALA A 167 -9.85 1.49 4.94
C ALA A 167 -10.10 0.18 5.71
N ARG A 168 -10.93 -0.73 5.16
CA ARG A 168 -11.14 -2.09 5.71
C ARG A 168 -9.85 -2.91 5.69
N GLU A 169 -9.14 -2.97 4.56
CA GLU A 169 -7.87 -3.70 4.44
C GLU A 169 -6.79 -3.11 5.38
N ALA A 170 -6.66 -1.78 5.42
CA ALA A 170 -5.72 -1.11 6.31
C ALA A 170 -6.06 -1.29 7.80
N ALA A 171 -7.32 -1.56 8.16
CA ALA A 171 -7.70 -1.95 9.52
C ALA A 171 -7.31 -3.41 9.80
N ALA A 172 -7.66 -4.35 8.91
CA ALA A 172 -7.31 -5.76 9.04
C ALA A 172 -5.80 -5.99 9.16
N ARG A 173 -4.99 -5.36 8.29
CA ARG A 173 -3.52 -5.43 8.33
C ARG A 173 -2.92 -4.87 9.63
N ARG A 174 -3.58 -3.89 10.27
CA ARG A 174 -3.15 -3.38 11.58
C ARG A 174 -3.50 -4.35 12.70
N GLU A 175 -4.71 -4.92 12.69
CA GLU A 175 -5.12 -5.95 13.66
C GLU A 175 -4.22 -7.20 13.57
N GLU A 176 -3.91 -7.66 12.35
CA GLU A 176 -2.95 -8.76 12.11
C GLU A 176 -1.55 -8.44 12.65
N ALA A 177 -1.04 -7.22 12.40
CA ALA A 177 0.25 -6.78 12.90
C ALA A 177 0.27 -6.66 14.43
N GLU A 178 -0.76 -6.06 15.03
CA GLU A 178 -0.92 -5.94 16.49
C GLU A 178 -1.00 -7.32 17.16
N ALA A 179 -1.77 -8.25 16.61
CA ALA A 179 -1.83 -9.63 17.09
C ALA A 179 -0.49 -10.37 16.97
N TYR A 180 0.27 -10.13 15.89
CA TYR A 180 1.61 -10.68 15.72
C TYR A 180 2.61 -10.10 16.74
N TYR A 181 2.58 -8.78 16.97
CA TYR A 181 3.43 -8.11 17.96
C TYR A 181 3.11 -8.55 19.39
N GLU A 182 1.83 -8.65 19.78
CA GLU A 182 1.49 -9.10 21.13
C GLU A 182 1.88 -10.58 21.32
N LYS A 183 1.70 -11.44 20.30
CA LYS A 183 2.21 -12.81 20.34
C LYS A 183 3.74 -12.89 20.48
N GLN A 184 4.50 -12.05 19.77
CA GLN A 184 5.95 -11.96 19.96
C GLN A 184 6.31 -11.51 21.38
N ARG A 185 5.57 -10.55 21.93
CA ARG A 185 5.78 -10.01 23.28
C ARG A 185 5.46 -11.04 24.36
N GLU A 186 4.36 -11.79 24.22
CA GLU A 186 4.03 -12.93 25.09
C GLU A 186 5.12 -14.01 25.04
N ALA A 187 5.60 -14.36 23.84
CA ALA A 187 6.67 -15.34 23.67
C ALA A 187 7.99 -14.88 24.31
N ALA A 188 8.37 -13.60 24.14
CA ALA A 188 9.55 -13.02 24.76
C ALA A 188 9.42 -12.96 26.30
N ALA A 189 8.23 -12.63 26.83
CA ALA A 189 7.96 -12.63 28.26
C ALA A 189 8.01 -14.05 28.86
N ALA A 190 7.48 -15.05 28.16
CA ALA A 190 7.57 -16.46 28.56
C ALA A 190 9.04 -16.94 28.58
N GLN A 191 9.81 -16.66 27.53
CA GLN A 191 11.25 -16.96 27.48
C GLN A 191 12.02 -16.28 28.61
N ALA A 192 11.75 -14.99 28.89
CA ALA A 192 12.37 -14.28 30.01
C ALA A 192 12.06 -14.93 31.36
N ALA A 193 10.80 -15.31 31.61
CA ALA A 193 10.41 -16.02 32.83
C ALA A 193 11.05 -17.41 32.96
N ASP A 194 11.27 -18.11 31.84
CA ASP A 194 11.99 -19.39 31.80
C ASP A 194 13.49 -19.22 32.07
N PHE A 195 14.12 -18.15 31.55
CA PHE A 195 15.50 -17.78 31.89
C PHE A 195 15.64 -17.38 33.36
N GLU A 196 14.71 -16.59 33.92
CA GLU A 196 14.72 -16.25 35.34
C GLU A 196 14.59 -17.48 36.23
N ARG A 197 13.69 -18.43 35.87
CA ARG A 197 13.51 -19.68 36.61
C ARG A 197 14.77 -20.55 36.59
N THR A 198 15.33 -20.80 35.40
CA THR A 198 16.55 -21.63 35.26
C THR A 198 17.78 -20.99 35.92
N LEU A 199 17.88 -19.65 35.93
CA LEU A 199 18.90 -18.94 36.72
C LEU A 199 18.64 -19.04 38.24
N GLY A 200 17.38 -19.01 38.67
CA GLY A 200 16.98 -19.27 40.06
C GLY A 200 17.38 -20.67 40.52
N GLU A 201 16.94 -21.70 39.79
CA GLU A 201 17.25 -23.11 40.05
C GLU A 201 18.77 -23.36 40.11
N ARG A 202 19.54 -22.80 39.18
CA ARG A 202 21.02 -22.89 39.20
C ARG A 202 21.65 -22.19 40.40
N ARG A 203 21.13 -21.02 40.81
CA ARG A 203 21.60 -20.31 42.00
C ARG A 203 21.28 -21.07 43.28
N GLU A 204 20.08 -21.65 43.37
CA GLU A 204 19.68 -22.49 44.51
C GLU A 204 20.52 -23.77 44.58
N GLN A 205 20.76 -24.44 43.45
CA GLN A 205 21.65 -25.60 43.38
C GLN A 205 23.08 -25.24 43.81
N SER A 206 23.70 -24.21 43.23
CA SER A 206 25.06 -23.81 43.61
C SER A 206 25.16 -23.32 45.06
N ALA A 207 24.10 -22.71 45.61
CA ALA A 207 24.05 -22.34 47.03
C ALA A 207 23.93 -23.58 47.93
N ALA A 208 23.16 -24.59 47.53
CA ALA A 208 23.09 -25.88 48.24
C ALA A 208 24.44 -26.61 48.21
N GLU A 209 25.06 -26.75 47.03
CA GLU A 209 26.38 -27.35 46.86
C GLU A 209 27.46 -26.63 47.69
N PHE A 210 27.43 -25.29 47.74
CA PHE A 210 28.32 -24.50 48.58
C PHE A 210 28.08 -24.72 50.08
N ASN A 211 26.81 -24.77 50.51
CA ASN A 211 26.45 -25.05 51.90
C ASN A 211 26.87 -26.45 52.34
N ASP A 212 26.69 -27.46 51.49
CA ASP A 212 27.14 -28.84 51.73
C ASP A 212 28.67 -28.93 51.83
N GLN A 213 29.39 -28.22 50.94
CA GLN A 213 30.85 -28.11 51.02
C GLN A 213 31.31 -27.40 52.31
N MET A 214 30.66 -26.29 52.70
CA MET A 214 30.97 -25.60 53.95
C MET A 214 30.70 -26.49 55.17
N ALA A 215 29.57 -27.22 55.20
CA ALA A 215 29.25 -28.15 56.27
C ALA A 215 30.28 -29.30 56.39
N ALA A 216 30.73 -29.84 55.25
CA ALA A 216 31.76 -30.87 55.22
C ALA A 216 33.14 -30.35 55.68
N GLN A 217 33.50 -29.11 55.33
CA GLN A 217 34.73 -28.47 55.81
C GLN A 217 34.66 -28.16 57.32
N ASP A 218 33.51 -27.69 57.81
CA ASP A 218 33.24 -27.48 59.23
C ASP A 218 33.38 -28.80 60.03
N GLU A 219 32.84 -29.90 59.50
CA GLU A 219 32.97 -31.23 60.11
C GLU A 219 34.43 -31.73 60.07
N ALA A 220 35.13 -31.54 58.95
CA ALA A 220 36.56 -31.88 58.83
C ALA A 220 37.44 -31.08 59.81
N LEU A 221 37.15 -29.78 60.00
CA LEU A 221 37.83 -28.92 60.97
C LEU A 221 37.55 -29.37 62.41
N ARG A 222 36.30 -29.70 62.76
CA ARG A 222 35.97 -30.26 64.09
C ARG A 222 36.69 -31.58 64.33
N ALA A 223 36.67 -32.50 63.36
CA ALA A 223 37.37 -33.77 63.47
C ALA A 223 38.90 -33.61 63.58
N ALA A 224 39.48 -32.59 62.93
CA ALA A 224 40.90 -32.25 63.08
C ALA A 224 41.21 -31.65 64.46
N GLN A 225 40.33 -30.78 64.98
CA GLN A 225 40.44 -30.21 66.34
C GLN A 225 40.32 -31.31 67.41
N GLU A 226 39.35 -32.22 67.30
CA GLU A 226 39.19 -33.35 68.22
C GLU A 226 40.42 -34.27 68.22
N ARG A 227 41.03 -34.53 67.06
CA ARG A 227 42.30 -35.29 66.96
C ARG A 227 43.46 -34.54 67.60
N ALA A 228 43.55 -33.21 67.40
CA ALA A 228 44.58 -32.40 68.04
C ALA A 228 44.43 -32.41 69.57
N ASP A 229 43.22 -32.24 70.08
CA ASP A 229 42.89 -32.34 71.52
C ASP A 229 43.25 -33.71 72.10
N LEU A 230 42.99 -34.80 71.37
CA LEU A 230 43.36 -36.15 71.78
C LEU A 230 44.88 -36.33 71.82
N LEU A 231 45.61 -35.89 70.77
CA LEU A 231 47.07 -35.96 70.73
C LEU A 231 47.74 -35.11 71.82
N VAL A 232 47.17 -33.93 72.15
CA VAL A 232 47.64 -33.11 73.28
C VAL A 232 47.44 -33.85 74.61
N ARG A 233 46.26 -34.46 74.84
CA ARG A 233 46.01 -35.24 76.07
C ARG A 233 46.92 -36.47 76.17
N GLU A 234 47.12 -37.19 75.08
CA GLU A 234 48.04 -38.34 75.00
C GLU A 234 49.48 -37.91 75.29
N ALA A 235 49.96 -36.83 74.67
CA ALA A 235 51.29 -36.27 74.94
C ALA A 235 51.45 -35.77 76.39
N GLU A 236 50.40 -35.19 76.99
CA GLU A 236 50.40 -34.82 78.41
C GLU A 236 50.40 -36.03 79.35
N ASP A 237 49.63 -37.08 79.04
CA ASP A 237 49.59 -38.33 79.81
C ASP A 237 50.95 -39.06 79.71
N ASP A 238 51.54 -39.15 78.52
CA ASP A 238 52.87 -39.69 78.30
C ASP A 238 53.95 -38.87 78.99
N HIS A 239 53.91 -37.53 78.91
CA HIS A 239 54.84 -36.67 79.63
C HIS A 239 54.68 -36.83 81.15
N ARG A 240 53.45 -36.91 81.68
CA ARG A 240 53.18 -37.21 83.10
C ARG A 240 53.67 -38.60 83.51
N SER A 241 53.55 -39.59 82.63
CA SER A 241 54.06 -40.95 82.84
C SER A 241 55.59 -40.98 82.87
N LYS A 242 56.26 -40.40 81.87
CA LYS A 242 57.72 -40.35 81.75
C LYS A 242 58.38 -39.50 82.83
N THR A 243 57.77 -38.39 83.25
CA THR A 243 58.24 -37.62 84.41
C THR A 243 58.07 -38.38 85.72
N ALA A 244 56.98 -39.15 85.90
CA ALA A 244 56.82 -40.03 87.07
C ALA A 244 57.79 -41.22 87.06
N GLU A 245 58.07 -41.83 85.90
CA GLU A 245 59.11 -42.85 85.74
C GLU A 245 60.51 -42.29 86.08
N ALA A 246 60.86 -41.13 85.55
CA ALA A 246 62.12 -40.45 85.84
C ALA A 246 62.25 -40.08 87.33
N ALA A 247 61.18 -39.58 87.96
CA ALA A 247 61.16 -39.30 89.40
C ALA A 247 61.38 -40.58 90.24
N ARG A 248 60.70 -41.69 89.91
CA ARG A 248 60.92 -42.99 90.56
C ARG A 248 62.36 -43.49 90.38
N ALA A 249 62.93 -43.35 89.19
CA ALA A 249 64.31 -43.73 88.91
C ALA A 249 65.31 -42.88 89.70
N LEU A 250 65.08 -41.56 89.81
CA LEU A 250 65.90 -40.67 90.65
C LEU A 250 65.79 -41.00 92.14
N ASP A 251 64.60 -41.30 92.65
CA ASP A 251 64.42 -41.67 94.07
C ASP A 251 64.97 -43.06 94.39
N ALA A 252 64.89 -44.01 93.45
CA ALA A 252 65.59 -45.30 93.55
C ALA A 252 67.12 -45.10 93.59
N ALA A 253 67.67 -44.33 92.65
CA ALA A 253 69.11 -44.01 92.61
C ALA A 253 69.58 -43.24 93.86
N ARG A 254 68.76 -42.33 94.41
CA ARG A 254 69.03 -41.68 95.71
C ARG A 254 69.05 -42.69 96.86
N THR A 255 68.08 -43.59 96.93
CA THR A 255 68.00 -44.62 97.98
C THR A 255 69.17 -45.60 97.90
N GLU A 256 69.58 -45.97 96.69
CA GLU A 256 70.78 -46.78 96.44
C GLU A 256 72.05 -46.02 96.84
N ALA A 257 72.20 -44.76 96.42
CA ALA A 257 73.33 -43.91 96.82
C ALA A 257 73.40 -43.70 98.34
N GLU A 258 72.27 -43.50 99.03
CA GLU A 258 72.21 -43.46 100.49
C GLU A 258 72.64 -44.78 101.13
N THR A 259 72.28 -45.91 100.51
CA THR A 259 72.65 -47.26 100.98
C THR A 259 74.14 -47.54 100.75
N ILE A 260 74.70 -47.12 99.61
CA ILE A 260 76.14 -47.15 99.33
C ILE A 260 76.88 -46.24 100.32
N VAL A 261 76.44 -45.00 100.53
CA VAL A 261 77.05 -44.08 101.51
C VAL A 261 76.95 -44.60 102.94
N ARG A 262 75.83 -45.24 103.33
CA ARG A 262 75.65 -45.86 104.65
C ARG A 262 76.58 -47.05 104.83
N SER A 263 76.59 -47.99 103.88
CA SER A 263 77.47 -49.16 103.93
C SER A 263 78.96 -48.79 103.87
N ALA A 264 79.33 -47.78 103.08
CA ALA A 264 80.69 -47.23 103.05
C ALA A 264 81.07 -46.57 104.38
N LYS A 265 80.15 -45.84 105.05
CA LYS A 265 80.36 -45.32 106.41
C LYS A 265 80.51 -46.44 107.44
N GLU A 266 79.67 -47.48 107.39
CA GLU A 266 79.77 -48.65 108.28
C GLU A 266 81.07 -49.43 108.05
N GLN A 267 81.51 -49.59 106.80
CA GLN A 267 82.81 -50.17 106.46
C GLN A 267 83.96 -49.28 106.96
N ALA A 268 83.89 -47.97 106.76
CA ALA A 268 84.90 -47.03 107.26
C ALA A 268 84.95 -47.03 108.80
N GLU A 269 83.83 -47.10 109.51
CA GLU A 269 83.82 -47.29 110.96
C GLU A 269 84.35 -48.66 111.39
N ARG A 270 84.07 -49.73 110.64
CA ARG A 270 84.61 -51.08 110.91
C ARG A 270 86.13 -51.07 110.76
N VAL A 271 86.65 -50.57 109.64
CA VAL A 271 88.08 -50.36 109.40
C VAL A 271 88.69 -49.46 110.47
N ARG A 272 88.00 -48.39 110.91
CA ARG A 272 88.48 -47.53 112.00
C ARG A 272 88.55 -48.26 113.33
N ARG A 273 87.51 -49.04 113.70
CA ARG A 273 87.50 -49.86 114.93
C ARG A 273 88.55 -50.96 114.89
N ASP A 274 88.74 -51.62 113.75
CA ASP A 274 89.74 -52.66 113.58
C ASP A 274 91.15 -52.06 113.60
N SER A 275 91.36 -50.90 112.98
CA SER A 275 92.62 -50.12 113.06
C SER A 275 92.88 -49.59 114.48
N GLU A 276 91.88 -49.06 115.18
CA GLU A 276 91.97 -48.66 116.59
C GLU A 276 92.34 -49.86 117.48
N ARG A 277 91.75 -51.04 117.20
CA ARG A 277 92.02 -52.30 117.91
C ARG A 277 93.43 -52.85 117.61
N GLU A 278 93.88 -52.78 116.37
CA GLU A 278 95.25 -53.15 115.97
C GLU A 278 96.27 -52.18 116.56
N LEU A 279 95.98 -50.88 116.58
CA LEU A 279 96.84 -49.85 117.16
C LEU A 279 96.89 -49.97 118.70
N ALA A 280 95.77 -50.31 119.35
CA ALA A 280 95.73 -50.68 120.76
C ALA A 280 96.48 -52.00 121.05
N ALA A 281 96.36 -53.02 120.18
CA ALA A 281 97.10 -54.27 120.32
C ALA A 281 98.61 -54.07 120.08
N SER A 282 98.99 -53.19 119.15
CA SER A 282 100.38 -52.79 118.88
C SER A 282 100.95 -51.99 120.06
N THR A 283 100.17 -51.07 120.64
CA THR A 283 100.52 -50.34 121.85
C THR A 283 100.68 -51.30 123.03
N ALA A 284 99.76 -52.24 123.24
CA ALA A 284 99.88 -53.27 124.28
C ALA A 284 101.08 -54.20 124.07
N ARG A 285 101.45 -54.53 122.82
CA ARG A 285 102.70 -55.23 122.50
C ARG A 285 103.93 -54.38 122.84
N ARG A 286 103.91 -53.08 122.52
CA ARG A 286 104.99 -52.14 122.85
C ARG A 286 105.16 -51.97 124.36
N ASP A 287 104.07 -51.86 125.10
CA ASP A 287 104.06 -51.75 126.56
C ASP A 287 104.51 -53.06 127.22
N SER A 288 104.08 -54.21 126.67
CA SER A 288 104.58 -55.54 127.05
C SER A 288 106.10 -55.67 126.84
N ILE A 289 106.62 -55.28 125.68
CA ILE A 289 108.06 -55.26 125.40
C ILE A 289 108.79 -54.29 126.34
N THR A 290 108.22 -53.12 126.62
CA THR A 290 108.78 -52.14 127.55
C THR A 290 108.82 -52.67 128.99
N ALA A 291 107.78 -53.38 129.43
CA ALA A 291 107.71 -54.06 130.72
C ALA A 291 108.70 -55.24 130.79
N GLN A 292 108.86 -56.02 129.73
CA GLN A 292 109.85 -57.10 129.64
C GLN A 292 111.28 -56.56 129.73
N LEU A 293 111.61 -55.48 129.01
CA LEU A 293 112.91 -54.80 129.11
C LEU A 293 113.15 -54.20 130.51
N SER A 294 112.12 -53.68 131.17
CA SER A 294 112.20 -53.19 132.56
C SER A 294 112.45 -54.34 133.56
N ASN A 295 111.82 -55.50 133.36
CA ASN A 295 111.97 -56.65 134.24
C ASN A 295 113.36 -57.32 134.07
N VAL A 296 113.87 -57.43 132.84
CA VAL A 296 115.26 -57.85 132.58
C VAL A 296 116.26 -56.86 133.19
N ARG A 297 116.01 -55.55 133.11
CA ARG A 297 116.85 -54.51 133.74
C ARG A 297 116.90 -54.64 135.28
N ASN A 298 115.80 -55.03 135.93
CA ASN A 298 115.79 -55.29 137.39
C ASN A 298 116.41 -56.65 137.76
N MET A 299 116.21 -57.71 136.97
CA MET A 299 116.82 -59.02 137.25
C MET A 299 118.34 -59.01 137.07
N LEU A 300 118.87 -58.18 136.16
CA LEU A 300 120.31 -57.94 136.00
C LEU A 300 120.93 -57.10 137.14
N ALA A 301 120.14 -56.58 138.09
CA ALA A 301 120.65 -55.77 139.20
C ALA A 301 120.98 -56.57 140.48
N THR A 302 120.76 -57.89 140.51
CA THR A 302 120.82 -58.70 141.75
C THR A 302 121.93 -59.78 141.78
N LEU A 303 122.73 -59.94 140.73
CA LEU A 303 123.90 -60.84 140.73
C LEU A 303 125.06 -60.27 139.89
N GLY A 304 126.08 -59.73 140.58
CA GLY A 304 127.39 -59.42 140.01
C GLY A 304 127.63 -57.95 139.62
N GLY A 305 128.71 -57.37 140.15
CA GLY A 305 129.56 -56.43 139.40
C GLY A 305 130.94 -57.08 139.20
N PRO A 306 131.99 -56.39 138.71
CA PRO A 306 132.06 -55.04 138.12
C PRO A 306 132.53 -55.08 136.64
N ALA A 307 132.97 -53.93 136.07
CA ALA A 307 133.55 -53.73 134.71
C ALA A 307 132.56 -53.92 133.53
N ALA A 308 132.45 -53.06 132.50
CA ALA A 308 133.39 -52.34 131.62
C ALA A 308 133.81 -53.13 130.35
N ALA A 309 134.10 -52.40 129.25
CA ALA A 309 134.20 -52.83 127.84
C ALA A 309 132.83 -53.10 127.16
N GLU A 310 132.30 -52.32 126.20
CA GLU A 310 132.85 -51.34 125.23
C GLU A 310 133.50 -51.95 123.97
N ALA A 311 133.00 -51.47 122.81
CA ALA A 311 133.62 -51.39 121.48
C ALA A 311 133.48 -52.52 120.43
N ILE A 312 133.55 -52.05 119.17
CA ILE A 312 133.79 -52.73 117.86
C ILE A 312 132.54 -53.40 117.23
N VAL A 313 131.88 -52.94 116.15
CA VAL A 313 132.21 -52.26 114.86
C VAL A 313 132.22 -53.23 113.66
N ALA A 314 131.59 -52.77 112.55
CA ALA A 314 131.75 -53.13 111.14
C ALA A 314 131.01 -54.35 110.50
N ALA A 315 130.09 -53.97 109.58
CA ALA A 315 130.10 -54.30 108.14
C ALA A 315 129.43 -55.60 107.59
N ALA A 316 129.16 -55.50 106.28
CA ALA A 316 128.67 -56.49 105.31
C ALA A 316 127.14 -56.69 105.16
N GLU A 317 126.64 -56.12 104.04
CA GLU A 317 125.71 -56.66 103.02
C GLU A 317 125.50 -58.21 102.96
N PRO A 318 124.44 -58.74 102.29
CA PRO A 318 124.04 -58.33 100.92
C PRO A 318 122.55 -58.47 100.47
N ALA A 319 122.34 -58.12 99.19
CA ALA A 319 121.48 -58.78 98.18
C ALA A 319 120.01 -58.33 97.94
N GLN A 320 119.86 -57.63 96.80
CA GLN A 320 118.75 -57.70 95.81
C GLN A 320 118.78 -59.07 95.04
N PRO A 321 118.04 -59.41 93.93
CA PRO A 321 117.10 -58.68 93.03
C PRO A 321 115.68 -59.33 93.01
N ALA A 322 114.78 -59.26 92.01
CA ALA A 322 114.69 -58.77 90.61
C ALA A 322 113.26 -58.17 90.37
N GLN A 323 112.85 -57.46 89.30
CA GLN A 323 113.16 -57.38 87.84
C GLN A 323 112.44 -58.38 86.91
N ASP A 324 112.16 -57.86 85.70
CA ASP A 324 111.69 -58.43 84.42
C ASP A 324 110.18 -58.61 84.19
N GLU A 325 109.65 -58.53 82.95
CA GLU A 325 109.90 -57.78 81.69
C GLU A 325 108.76 -58.25 80.72
N GLY A 326 108.75 -57.85 79.44
CA GLY A 326 107.73 -58.21 78.42
C GLY A 326 107.86 -59.65 77.87
N PRO A 327 107.56 -59.94 76.57
CA PRO A 327 107.37 -59.04 75.42
C PRO A 327 106.11 -59.40 74.55
N GLU A 328 105.59 -58.54 73.65
CA GLU A 328 105.83 -58.37 72.18
C GLU A 328 105.06 -59.31 71.20
N ASP A 329 104.93 -58.78 69.97
CA ASP A 329 104.46 -59.30 68.66
C ASP A 329 102.95 -59.20 68.29
N GLU A 330 102.55 -58.98 67.02
CA GLU A 330 102.92 -58.09 65.89
C GLU A 330 101.97 -58.45 64.70
N VAL A 331 101.47 -57.46 63.93
CA VAL A 331 100.81 -57.52 62.58
C VAL A 331 99.64 -58.53 62.29
N ASP A 332 98.68 -58.32 61.37
CA ASP A 332 98.57 -57.52 60.12
C ASP A 332 97.14 -56.90 59.89
N VAL A 333 97.10 -55.71 59.28
CA VAL A 333 96.31 -55.17 58.11
C VAL A 333 94.97 -55.87 57.71
N GLU A 334 93.83 -55.23 57.37
CA GLU A 334 93.45 -54.11 56.45
C GLU A 334 92.39 -53.15 57.09
N GLU A 335 92.46 -51.82 56.92
CA GLU A 335 91.83 -50.96 55.87
C GLU A 335 90.27 -50.96 55.91
N SER A 336 89.53 -49.83 56.02
CA SER A 336 89.63 -48.60 55.22
C SER A 336 89.05 -47.34 55.91
N LEU A 337 89.50 -46.16 55.46
CA LEU A 337 89.00 -44.81 55.80
C LEU A 337 88.43 -44.11 54.55
N VAL A 338 87.22 -43.56 54.65
CA VAL A 338 86.77 -42.29 54.00
C VAL A 338 85.57 -41.81 54.85
N ALA A 339 85.52 -40.67 55.55
CA ALA A 339 85.89 -39.28 55.28
C ALA A 339 84.95 -38.58 54.27
N GLU A 340 84.07 -37.69 54.78
CA GLU A 340 84.04 -36.28 54.39
C GLU A 340 83.17 -35.45 55.37
N GLU A 341 83.69 -34.27 55.76
CA GLU A 341 82.97 -33.13 56.32
C GLU A 341 83.18 -31.95 55.37
N GLY A 342 82.24 -30.98 55.34
CA GLY A 342 82.36 -29.71 54.60
C GLY A 342 81.24 -29.53 53.59
N GLU A 343 80.12 -28.88 53.92
CA GLU A 343 79.96 -27.42 54.07
C GLU A 343 80.00 -26.66 52.74
N VAL A 344 78.85 -26.13 52.31
CA VAL A 344 78.66 -24.70 52.04
C VAL A 344 77.17 -24.32 52.03
N VAL A 345 76.89 -23.14 52.58
CA VAL A 345 75.65 -22.37 52.41
C VAL A 345 75.97 -21.23 51.44
N ASP A 346 75.14 -20.97 50.42
CA ASP A 346 74.49 -19.66 50.16
C ASP A 346 73.77 -19.58 48.79
N GLU A 347 72.99 -18.50 48.62
CA GLU A 347 72.46 -17.87 47.38
C GLU A 347 71.32 -18.52 46.56
N ASP A 348 70.13 -17.93 46.75
CA ASP A 348 69.12 -17.58 45.73
C ASP A 348 69.50 -16.19 45.13
N PRO A 349 68.98 -15.64 43.99
CA PRO A 349 68.01 -16.16 43.00
C PRO A 349 68.40 -16.02 41.50
N ALA A 350 67.47 -16.44 40.63
CA ALA A 350 67.04 -15.81 39.35
C ALA A 350 67.38 -16.49 38.00
N GLY A 351 66.34 -16.65 37.15
CA GLY A 351 66.46 -16.87 35.70
C GLY A 351 65.36 -17.74 35.08
N GLY A 352 64.70 -17.27 34.00
CA GLY A 352 63.76 -18.03 33.16
C GLY A 352 62.28 -17.72 33.38
N GLU A 353 61.75 -16.62 32.83
CA GLU A 353 61.14 -16.48 31.49
C GLU A 353 59.74 -17.09 31.30
N VAL A 354 58.78 -16.17 31.22
CA VAL A 354 57.58 -16.12 30.36
C VAL A 354 57.21 -17.35 29.51
N VAL A 355 55.95 -17.79 29.64
CA VAL A 355 54.96 -17.68 28.54
C VAL A 355 53.62 -17.27 29.18
N ALA A 356 53.01 -16.21 28.67
CA ALA A 356 51.60 -15.91 28.90
C ALA A 356 50.88 -16.11 27.56
N GLU A 357 49.94 -17.06 27.51
CA GLU A 357 49.04 -17.21 26.36
C GLU A 357 47.77 -16.41 26.62
N GLU A 358 47.74 -15.20 26.06
CA GLU A 358 46.55 -14.40 25.84
C GLU A 358 46.04 -14.75 24.44
N GLU A 359 45.01 -15.59 24.32
CA GLU A 359 44.35 -15.85 23.04
C GLU A 359 43.04 -15.06 22.92
N VAL A 360 42.87 -14.43 21.76
CA VAL A 360 41.92 -13.35 21.52
C VAL A 360 40.55 -13.90 21.13
N VAL A 361 39.49 -13.29 21.66
CA VAL A 361 38.12 -13.52 21.20
C VAL A 361 37.91 -12.82 19.86
N GLU A 362 37.86 -13.57 18.76
CA GLU A 362 37.36 -13.07 17.48
C GLU A 362 35.86 -13.40 17.29
N ASP A 363 35.11 -12.36 16.92
CA ASP A 363 33.70 -12.37 16.55
C ASP A 363 33.56 -12.49 15.02
N PRO A 364 32.75 -13.42 14.50
CA PRO A 364 32.31 -13.37 13.11
C PRO A 364 30.80 -13.11 12.99
N ALA A 365 30.41 -11.84 13.09
CA ALA A 365 29.17 -11.36 12.49
C ALA A 365 29.29 -11.39 10.96
N GLY A 366 28.73 -12.42 10.32
CA GLY A 366 28.67 -12.58 8.86
C GLY A 366 27.35 -13.19 8.40
N GLY A 367 26.43 -12.36 7.91
CA GLY A 367 25.12 -12.81 7.45
C GLY A 367 25.19 -13.44 6.06
N GLU A 368 24.82 -14.71 5.96
CA GLU A 368 24.63 -15.42 4.70
C GLU A 368 23.15 -15.44 4.32
N VAL A 369 22.76 -14.60 3.36
CA VAL A 369 21.44 -14.66 2.71
C VAL A 369 21.58 -15.35 1.36
N VAL A 370 21.25 -16.64 1.33
CA VAL A 370 21.09 -17.39 0.10
C VAL A 370 19.77 -16.96 -0.55
N ALA A 371 19.84 -16.34 -1.73
CA ALA A 371 18.69 -16.08 -2.56
C ALA A 371 18.44 -17.29 -3.46
N GLU A 372 17.32 -17.98 -3.26
CA GLU A 372 16.82 -19.00 -4.19
C GLU A 372 16.06 -18.29 -5.32
N GLU A 373 16.59 -18.36 -6.55
CA GLU A 373 15.84 -17.99 -7.75
C GLU A 373 14.92 -19.16 -8.15
N GLU A 374 13.63 -19.10 -7.82
CA GLU A 374 12.63 -19.91 -8.51
C GLU A 374 12.30 -19.30 -9.87
N ALA A 375 12.63 -20.02 -10.94
CA ALA A 375 12.23 -19.67 -12.29
C ALA A 375 10.76 -20.06 -12.53
N VAL A 376 9.95 -19.08 -12.95
CA VAL A 376 8.56 -19.31 -13.38
C VAL A 376 8.57 -19.70 -14.86
N GLU A 377 8.30 -20.97 -15.16
CA GLU A 377 7.89 -21.39 -16.50
C GLU A 377 6.37 -21.20 -16.65
N GLU A 378 5.93 -20.22 -17.43
CA GLU A 378 4.54 -20.14 -17.91
C GLU A 378 4.39 -20.96 -19.20
N ASP A 379 3.68 -22.09 -19.09
CA ASP A 379 3.38 -23.00 -20.19
C ASP A 379 2.15 -22.50 -20.97
N ALA A 380 2.37 -22.03 -22.20
CA ALA A 380 1.34 -21.38 -23.01
C ALA A 380 0.77 -22.32 -24.08
N ALA A 381 -0.37 -22.97 -23.78
CA ALA A 381 -1.13 -23.75 -24.76
C ALA A 381 -2.66 -23.69 -24.51
N VAL A 382 -3.35 -22.80 -25.22
CA VAL A 382 -4.81 -22.84 -25.41
C VAL A 382 -5.13 -22.64 -26.88
N GLU A 383 -5.72 -23.64 -27.52
CA GLU A 383 -6.23 -23.55 -28.89
C GLU A 383 -7.48 -22.68 -28.95
N GLY A 384 -7.60 -21.85 -29.99
CA GLY A 384 -8.76 -20.98 -30.20
C GLY A 384 -8.73 -20.26 -31.55
N GLU A 385 -9.16 -20.92 -32.62
CA GLU A 385 -9.81 -20.25 -33.76
C GLU A 385 -11.18 -19.66 -33.30
N PRO A 386 -11.83 -18.72 -34.02
CA PRO A 386 -11.61 -18.31 -35.41
C PRO A 386 -11.65 -16.78 -35.69
N VAL A 387 -11.53 -16.41 -36.99
CA VAL A 387 -12.42 -15.52 -37.79
C VAL A 387 -11.64 -14.65 -38.79
N GLU A 388 -12.12 -14.64 -40.04
CA GLU A 388 -11.66 -13.80 -41.15
C GLU A 388 -12.11 -12.33 -41.01
N GLU A 389 -11.35 -11.39 -41.57
CA GLU A 389 -11.75 -10.58 -42.75
C GLU A 389 -11.19 -9.12 -42.77
N ALA A 390 -10.77 -8.70 -43.97
CA ALA A 390 -10.48 -7.33 -44.46
C ALA A 390 -9.15 -6.61 -44.04
N PRO A 391 -8.50 -5.89 -44.99
CA PRO A 391 -7.23 -5.19 -44.77
C PRO A 391 -7.40 -3.70 -44.41
N ALA A 392 -6.38 -3.12 -43.77
CA ALA A 392 -6.24 -1.67 -43.60
C ALA A 392 -5.54 -1.04 -44.81
N GLU A 393 -6.10 0.06 -45.33
CA GLU A 393 -5.46 0.93 -46.34
C GLU A 393 -4.52 1.96 -45.69
N ASP A 394 -3.49 2.37 -46.44
CA ASP A 394 -2.55 3.42 -46.08
C ASP A 394 -3.23 4.79 -45.89
N ALA A 395 -2.77 5.56 -44.89
CA ALA A 395 -3.00 6.99 -44.80
C ALA A 395 -1.78 7.70 -44.21
N GLU A 396 -1.05 8.43 -45.07
CA GLU A 396 0.04 9.33 -44.67
C GLU A 396 -0.52 10.56 -43.92
N PRO A 397 0.17 11.09 -42.90
CA PRO A 397 -0.15 12.40 -42.34
C PRO A 397 0.48 13.51 -43.21
N THR A 398 -0.34 14.46 -43.66
CA THR A 398 0.13 15.68 -44.31
C THR A 398 0.43 16.77 -43.27
N ASP A 399 1.50 17.52 -43.53
CA ASP A 399 2.01 18.64 -42.75
C ASP A 399 1.36 19.97 -43.19
N GLU A 400 1.69 21.08 -42.51
CA GLU A 400 1.29 22.48 -42.77
C GLU A 400 -0.19 22.82 -42.39
N ALA A 401 -0.53 23.99 -41.81
CA ALA A 401 0.24 25.17 -41.43
C ALA A 401 -0.54 26.03 -40.37
N GLU A 402 0.20 26.82 -39.56
CA GLU A 402 0.06 28.30 -39.35
C GLU A 402 -1.35 28.95 -39.07
N VAL A 403 -1.60 30.04 -38.31
CA VAL A 403 -0.83 31.20 -37.76
C VAL A 403 -1.66 31.88 -36.60
N VAL A 404 -1.10 32.92 -35.93
CA VAL A 404 -1.71 33.99 -35.06
C VAL A 404 -2.32 33.53 -33.71
N GLU A 405 -1.73 33.82 -32.55
CA GLU A 405 -1.69 35.11 -31.79
C GLU A 405 -3.09 35.73 -31.51
N ASP A 406 -3.43 35.90 -30.23
CA ASP A 406 -4.00 37.17 -29.75
C ASP A 406 -3.78 37.32 -28.24
N ASP A 407 -3.21 38.45 -27.83
CA ASP A 407 -3.07 38.88 -26.44
C ASP A 407 -4.38 39.57 -26.00
N ALA A 408 -4.88 39.29 -24.79
CA ALA A 408 -6.03 40.00 -24.24
C ALA A 408 -5.84 40.33 -22.76
N GLU A 409 -5.34 41.54 -22.51
CA GLU A 409 -5.39 42.20 -21.20
C GLU A 409 -6.85 42.37 -20.75
N VAL A 410 -7.15 42.08 -19.48
CA VAL A 410 -8.30 42.66 -18.77
C VAL A 410 -7.87 43.04 -17.35
N GLU A 411 -7.69 44.34 -17.13
CA GLU A 411 -7.55 44.96 -15.81
C GLU A 411 -8.89 45.01 -15.03
N GLU A 412 -8.81 45.52 -13.80
CA GLU A 412 -9.90 45.93 -12.91
C GLU A 412 -10.75 44.81 -12.25
N THR A 413 -10.53 44.66 -10.94
CA THR A 413 -11.57 45.04 -9.97
C THR A 413 -10.97 45.28 -8.58
N GLU A 414 -10.59 46.53 -8.31
CA GLU A 414 -10.50 46.98 -6.92
C GLU A 414 -11.91 47.11 -6.32
N ARG A 415 -12.16 46.48 -5.17
CA ARG A 415 -13.04 47.10 -4.16
C ARG A 415 -12.75 46.68 -2.72
N ALA A 416 -11.97 47.57 -2.08
CA ALA A 416 -11.87 47.86 -0.66
C ALA A 416 -12.80 47.08 0.31
N GLY A 417 -12.17 46.42 1.29
CA GLY A 417 -12.86 45.92 2.47
C GLY A 417 -13.29 47.04 3.44
N VAL A 418 -14.34 46.77 4.21
CA VAL A 418 -14.80 47.63 5.30
C VAL A 418 -14.45 46.97 6.64
N LYS A 419 -13.61 47.64 7.44
CA LYS A 419 -13.40 47.32 8.86
C LYS A 419 -13.26 48.62 9.66
N ARG A 420 -14.20 48.79 10.60
CA ARG A 420 -14.39 49.90 11.56
C ARG A 420 -14.96 51.19 10.99
#